data_AF-A0A2H3BHX6-F1
#
_entry.id   AF-A0A2H3BHX6-F1
#
_cell.length_a   1.000
_cell.length_b   1.000
_cell.length_c   1.000
_cell.angle_alpha   90.00
_cell.angle_beta   90.00
_cell.angle_gamma   90.00
#
_symmetry.space_group_name_H-M   'P 1'
#
loop_
_entity.id
_entity.type
_entity.pdbx_description
1 polymer ?
#
loop_
_entity_poly.entity_id
_entity_poly.type
_entity_poly.pdbx_seq_one_letter_code
_entity_poly.pdbx_strand_id
1 'polypeptide(L)'
;MCYNLSSCCATCKKSFTSYSQHLPIAVLPKGRVSLQTLDALVVQGQIPTSFSSDDAGSVWQPVSSLFEEPSIILSCRPDDFSPPPRTPIIPVCCSAPDLPPEIWIRIFTEASTDLHQWLTPLRISLVCRYWRDIAHSVPHLWTSICVDVQHVKRSGRWISWRTFETVWWFLHLSKHKPLDVKVDLLGYDGDLEFERTVEIIAEHSARWRSADIRAAPSSLSYLKFVAGRLPLLENLSVDVAEEASRNNSKRFKGFRRAPKLLSHSLGGISTRQCAVPWAQLRTVILRDFFDCDLYENLRDSKILDHLILSPECEFETGFGTVTTLRASTLTIQSLPRLVSSFLRGFRFPFLTSLNISVLDTENPRLFPTDSLMLLLQQSECELQHLVLKKVPIPCGDMINVLNVTPALVSLTIHEPASPQSYTHCITNEFLRYLMVYPVLLKLKSLELVWSYDAYEECIIDMVESRVMKLFAYGGAQLERIVLGRRNGVDLELSTIERMNCLRRRGLQISLW
;
A
#
# COMPACT_ATOMS: atom_id res chain seq x y z
N MET A 1 -24.50 37.41 40.78
CA MET A 1 -24.83 36.01 41.15
C MET A 1 -24.81 35.21 39.85
N CYS A 2 -23.70 34.78 39.25
CA CYS A 2 -22.43 34.16 39.67
C CYS A 2 -22.53 32.70 40.13
N TYR A 3 -21.64 31.90 39.53
CA TYR A 3 -21.24 30.48 39.74
C TYR A 3 -21.96 29.44 38.86
N ASN A 4 -21.30 28.50 38.18
CA ASN A 4 -19.87 28.22 37.96
C ASN A 4 -19.74 27.14 36.87
N LEU A 5 -18.88 27.35 35.87
CA LEU A 5 -18.29 26.30 35.03
C LEU A 5 -16.81 26.64 34.83
N SER A 6 -16.00 26.18 35.77
CA SER A 6 -14.56 25.92 35.65
C SER A 6 -14.41 24.40 35.81
N SER A 7 -13.47 23.67 35.21
CA SER A 7 -12.11 24.02 34.83
C SER A 7 -11.51 23.00 33.84
N CYS A 8 -10.42 23.44 33.21
CA CYS A 8 -9.33 22.67 32.59
C CYS A 8 -9.27 22.63 31.06
N CYS A 9 -9.00 23.82 30.50
CA CYS A 9 -8.13 24.01 29.35
C CYS A 9 -6.76 24.50 29.88
N ALA A 10 -5.64 23.92 29.43
CA ALA A 10 -4.32 24.55 29.24
C ALA A 10 -3.14 23.57 29.44
N THR A 11 -2.52 23.11 28.35
CA THR A 11 -1.05 22.95 28.30
C THR A 11 -0.58 22.97 26.84
N CYS A 12 0.60 23.57 26.61
CA CYS A 12 1.33 23.69 25.34
C CYS A 12 0.98 24.86 24.41
N LYS A 13 1.18 26.09 24.92
CA LYS A 13 1.72 27.21 24.14
C LYS A 13 3.00 27.71 24.84
N LYS A 14 4.05 27.90 24.03
CA LYS A 14 5.36 28.55 24.29
C LYS A 14 6.57 27.64 24.57
N SER A 15 7.42 27.53 23.56
CA SER A 15 8.85 27.84 23.65
C SER A 15 9.45 27.92 22.24
N PHE A 16 9.37 29.09 21.61
CA PHE A 16 10.25 29.47 20.50
C PHE A 16 11.25 30.47 21.11
N THR A 17 12.50 30.04 21.23
CA THR A 17 13.64 30.91 21.53
C THR A 17 14.72 30.66 20.48
N SER A 18 15.24 31.77 19.99
CA SER A 18 16.24 31.96 18.94
C SER A 18 17.42 30.99 18.95
N TYR A 19 17.86 30.57 17.78
CA TYR A 19 19.29 30.43 17.47
C TYR A 19 19.51 30.64 15.96
N SER A 20 20.04 31.80 15.59
CA SER A 20 20.74 32.00 14.33
C SER A 20 22.18 31.54 14.52
N GLN A 21 22.62 30.52 13.80
CA GLN A 21 24.04 30.24 13.63
C GLN A 21 24.32 29.84 12.19
N HIS A 22 25.24 30.61 11.60
CA HIS A 22 25.87 30.39 10.32
C HIS A 22 26.44 28.97 10.19
N LEU A 23 26.25 28.34 9.03
CA LEU A 23 27.11 27.24 8.57
C LEU A 23 27.43 27.43 7.07
N PRO A 24 28.62 26.96 6.63
CA PRO A 24 29.34 27.48 5.48
C PRO A 24 28.95 26.81 4.17
N ILE A 25 29.20 27.54 3.09
CA ILE A 25 29.11 27.07 1.70
C ILE A 25 30.18 26.00 1.49
N ALA A 26 29.76 24.73 1.38
CA ALA A 26 30.61 23.64 0.93
C ALA A 26 30.60 23.56 -0.59
N VAL A 27 31.75 23.82 -1.20
CA VAL A 27 32.04 23.60 -2.62
C VAL A 27 32.16 22.09 -2.84
N LEU A 28 31.29 21.50 -3.66
CA LEU A 28 31.41 20.10 -4.09
C LEU A 28 32.17 20.00 -5.43
N PRO A 29 33.09 19.02 -5.60
CA PRO A 29 33.88 18.86 -6.82
C PRO A 29 33.08 18.18 -7.94
N LYS A 30 33.42 18.56 -9.18
CA LYS A 30 32.87 18.00 -10.42
C LYS A 30 33.11 16.48 -10.50
N GLY A 31 32.03 15.69 -10.45
CA GLY A 31 32.04 14.24 -10.65
C GLY A 31 30.62 13.70 -10.85
N ARG A 32 30.45 12.74 -11.77
CA ARG A 32 29.19 12.24 -12.33
C ARG A 32 28.09 11.95 -11.30
N VAL A 33 26.92 12.55 -11.49
CA VAL A 33 25.70 12.30 -10.72
C VAL A 33 24.74 11.43 -11.54
N SER A 34 24.21 10.37 -10.92
CA SER A 34 23.20 9.48 -11.52
C SER A 34 21.80 10.11 -11.45
N LEU A 35 20.90 9.71 -12.35
CA LEU A 35 19.54 10.26 -12.52
C LEU A 35 18.62 10.16 -11.28
N GLN A 36 19.04 9.52 -10.19
CA GLN A 36 18.27 9.42 -8.94
C GLN A 36 18.45 10.62 -7.97
N THR A 37 19.39 11.54 -8.23
CA THR A 37 19.65 12.68 -7.32
C THR A 37 18.91 13.96 -7.71
N LEU A 38 18.22 14.00 -8.86
CA LEU A 38 17.43 15.15 -9.30
C LEU A 38 16.02 15.20 -8.69
N ASP A 39 15.47 14.08 -8.24
CA ASP A 39 14.16 14.03 -7.57
C ASP A 39 14.19 14.56 -6.12
N ALA A 40 15.38 14.72 -5.52
CA ALA A 40 15.53 15.17 -4.14
C ALA A 40 15.60 16.71 -3.96
N LEU A 41 15.64 17.50 -5.04
CA LEU A 41 15.78 18.97 -4.97
C LEU A 41 14.51 19.75 -5.36
N VAL A 42 13.40 19.08 -5.69
CA VAL A 42 12.12 19.72 -6.03
C VAL A 42 11.17 19.83 -4.81
N VAL A 43 11.57 19.33 -3.63
CA VAL A 43 10.69 19.24 -2.44
C VAL A 43 10.77 20.45 -1.49
N GLN A 44 11.56 21.50 -1.77
CA GLN A 44 11.58 22.70 -0.93
C GLN A 44 11.13 23.97 -1.68
N GLY A 45 9.83 24.04 -1.96
CA GLY A 45 9.15 25.28 -2.37
C GLY A 45 8.55 25.99 -1.16
N GLN A 46 9.32 26.87 -0.51
CA GLN A 46 8.75 27.96 0.28
C GLN A 46 8.40 29.11 -0.68
N ILE A 47 7.11 29.41 -0.83
CA ILE A 47 6.63 30.64 -1.47
C ILE A 47 6.32 31.64 -0.33
N PRO A 48 6.95 32.82 -0.26
CA PRO A 48 6.42 33.90 0.56
C PRO A 48 5.27 34.59 -0.19
N THR A 49 4.10 34.59 0.44
CA THR A 49 2.97 35.43 0.04
C THR A 49 3.20 36.86 0.52
N SER A 50 3.49 37.78 -0.40
CA SER A 50 3.22 39.21 -0.21
C SER A 50 3.09 39.90 -1.57
N PHE A 51 1.84 40.15 -1.98
CA PHE A 51 1.55 41.14 -3.01
C PHE A 51 1.56 42.52 -2.34
N SER A 52 2.45 43.40 -2.81
CA SER A 52 2.36 44.85 -2.66
C SER A 52 2.12 45.41 -4.06
N SER A 53 1.08 46.24 -4.17
CA SER A 53 0.77 47.05 -5.34
C SER A 53 1.82 48.14 -5.56
N ASP A 54 1.76 48.73 -6.75
CA ASP A 54 2.41 49.97 -7.21
C ASP A 54 3.78 49.77 -7.89
N ASP A 55 3.80 49.72 -9.23
CA ASP A 55 4.02 50.93 -10.02
C ASP A 55 3.83 50.70 -11.53
N ALA A 56 3.40 51.76 -12.21
CA ALA A 56 2.99 51.79 -13.60
C ALA A 56 4.16 52.00 -14.59
N GLY A 57 4.01 51.43 -15.80
CA GLY A 57 4.57 51.99 -17.03
C GLY A 57 5.72 51.22 -17.66
N SER A 58 5.43 50.46 -18.73
CA SER A 58 6.00 50.71 -20.07
C SER A 58 5.69 49.57 -21.06
N VAL A 59 5.16 49.98 -22.21
CA VAL A 59 5.47 49.53 -23.57
C VAL A 59 5.56 48.02 -23.84
N TRP A 60 4.56 47.53 -24.58
CA TRP A 60 4.58 46.24 -25.27
C TRP A 60 5.66 46.20 -26.35
N GLN A 61 6.59 45.24 -26.26
CA GLN A 61 7.33 44.69 -27.40
C GLN A 61 7.45 43.15 -27.29
N PRO A 62 7.51 42.41 -28.40
CA PRO A 62 7.43 40.95 -28.41
C PRO A 62 8.81 40.35 -28.11
N VAL A 63 8.90 39.52 -27.07
CA VAL A 63 10.13 38.79 -26.73
C VAL A 63 10.24 37.53 -27.57
N SER A 64 10.82 37.69 -28.76
CA SER A 64 11.44 36.62 -29.55
C SER A 64 12.92 36.51 -29.20
N SER A 65 13.25 35.98 -28.03
CA SER A 65 14.60 35.49 -27.68
C SER A 65 14.62 35.07 -26.21
N LEU A 66 14.96 33.81 -25.95
CA LEU A 66 15.67 33.29 -24.75
C LEU A 66 15.57 31.75 -24.77
N PHE A 67 16.18 31.15 -25.80
CA PHE A 67 16.80 29.82 -25.72
C PHE A 67 18.25 30.04 -26.18
N GLU A 68 19.10 30.42 -25.23
CA GLU A 68 20.55 30.27 -25.38
C GLU A 68 20.95 29.10 -24.47
N GLU A 69 21.23 27.95 -25.08
CA GLU A 69 21.93 26.85 -24.42
C GLU A 69 23.44 27.16 -24.36
N PRO A 70 24.14 26.81 -23.26
CA PRO A 70 25.58 27.01 -23.18
C PRO A 70 26.32 25.95 -24.01
N SER A 71 26.98 26.42 -25.06
CA SER A 71 27.92 25.64 -25.88
C SER A 71 29.22 25.39 -25.11
N ILE A 72 29.53 24.13 -24.75
CA ILE A 72 30.88 23.75 -24.30
C ILE A 72 31.74 23.56 -25.55
N ILE A 73 32.64 24.52 -25.78
CA ILE A 73 33.65 24.50 -26.83
C ILE A 73 34.78 23.55 -26.39
N LEU A 74 34.92 22.42 -27.08
CA LEU A 74 36.19 21.65 -27.12
C LEU A 74 36.83 21.86 -28.48
N SER A 75 37.90 22.65 -28.49
CA SER A 75 38.75 22.89 -29.64
C SER A 75 39.57 21.64 -29.99
N CYS A 76 39.44 21.13 -31.21
CA CYS A 76 40.44 20.27 -31.84
C CYS A 76 40.53 20.66 -33.33
N ARG A 77 41.77 20.92 -33.79
CA ARG A 77 42.09 21.38 -35.15
C ARG A 77 41.77 20.29 -36.20
N PRO A 78 41.41 20.68 -37.44
CA PRO A 78 41.29 19.74 -38.54
C PRO A 78 42.68 19.53 -39.16
N ASP A 79 43.18 18.30 -39.10
CA ASP A 79 44.02 17.64 -40.10
C ASP A 79 44.59 16.37 -39.43
N ASP A 80 44.60 15.27 -40.18
CA ASP A 80 44.91 13.88 -39.78
C ASP A 80 43.80 13.10 -39.08
N PHE A 81 42.89 12.50 -39.86
CA PHE A 81 42.46 11.10 -39.67
C PHE A 81 41.83 10.58 -40.97
N SER A 82 42.50 9.60 -41.59
CA SER A 82 41.98 8.81 -42.70
C SER A 82 40.70 8.06 -42.29
N PRO A 83 39.71 7.88 -43.18
CA PRO A 83 38.48 7.18 -42.83
C PRO A 83 38.77 5.69 -42.63
N PRO A 84 38.26 5.04 -41.57
CA PRO A 84 38.34 3.60 -41.46
C PRO A 84 37.49 2.95 -42.58
N PRO A 85 37.82 1.73 -43.01
CA PRO A 85 37.08 1.06 -44.07
C PRO A 85 35.62 0.91 -43.65
N ARG A 86 34.71 1.22 -44.57
CA ARG A 86 33.27 1.01 -44.39
C ARG A 86 33.03 -0.47 -44.07
N THR A 87 32.80 -0.78 -42.80
CA THR A 87 32.17 -2.04 -42.42
C THR A 87 30.82 -2.09 -43.12
N PRO A 88 30.48 -3.19 -43.80
CA PRO A 88 29.14 -3.33 -44.34
C PRO A 88 28.18 -3.28 -43.17
N ILE A 89 27.28 -2.30 -43.17
CA ILE A 89 26.07 -2.34 -42.37
C ILE A 89 25.36 -3.61 -42.82
N ILE A 90 25.51 -4.69 -42.06
CA ILE A 90 24.63 -5.85 -42.17
C ILE A 90 23.24 -5.25 -41.95
N PRO A 91 22.31 -5.37 -42.91
CA PRO A 91 20.96 -4.93 -42.66
C PRO A 91 20.43 -5.85 -41.57
N VAL A 92 20.33 -5.34 -40.34
CA VAL A 92 19.41 -5.92 -39.36
C VAL A 92 18.01 -5.58 -39.86
N CYS A 93 17.60 -6.27 -40.93
CA CYS A 93 16.20 -6.39 -41.31
C CYS A 93 15.59 -7.44 -40.39
N CYS A 94 15.31 -7.04 -39.16
CA CYS A 94 14.20 -7.61 -38.40
C CYS A 94 13.22 -6.47 -38.20
N SER A 95 12.56 -6.06 -39.28
CA SER A 95 11.41 -5.18 -39.15
C SER A 95 10.36 -5.93 -38.33
N ALA A 96 9.96 -5.36 -37.18
CA ALA A 96 8.87 -5.83 -36.33
C ALA A 96 7.61 -6.42 -37.03
N PRO A 97 7.21 -6.07 -38.28
CA PRO A 97 6.14 -6.77 -39.00
C PRO A 97 6.16 -8.31 -39.08
N ASP A 98 7.27 -9.00 -38.82
CA ASP A 98 7.34 -10.47 -39.03
C ASP A 98 6.73 -11.33 -37.91
N LEU A 99 6.36 -10.74 -36.76
CA LEU A 99 5.68 -11.49 -35.71
C LEU A 99 4.18 -11.66 -36.03
N PRO A 100 3.61 -12.87 -35.84
CA PRO A 100 2.17 -13.10 -35.99
C PRO A 100 1.34 -12.20 -35.06
N PRO A 101 0.10 -11.82 -35.46
CA PRO A 101 -0.78 -10.99 -34.65
C PRO A 101 -0.97 -11.50 -33.22
N GLU A 102 -1.03 -12.82 -33.01
CA GLU A 102 -1.22 -13.42 -31.69
C GLU A 102 -0.08 -13.10 -30.73
N ILE A 103 1.15 -13.01 -31.24
CA ILE A 103 2.32 -12.65 -30.44
C ILE A 103 2.29 -11.16 -30.10
N TRP A 104 1.93 -10.30 -31.06
CA TRP A 104 1.72 -8.88 -30.80
C TRP A 104 0.64 -8.62 -29.77
N ILE A 105 -0.48 -9.36 -29.83
CA ILE A 105 -1.57 -9.26 -28.85
C ILE A 105 -1.05 -9.58 -27.45
N ARG A 106 -0.23 -10.62 -27.29
CA ARG A 106 0.39 -10.96 -26.00
C ARG A 106 1.32 -9.85 -25.53
N ILE A 107 2.22 -9.38 -26.40
CA ILE A 107 3.14 -8.28 -26.07
C ILE A 107 2.36 -7.02 -25.64
N PHE A 108 1.33 -6.64 -26.37
CA PHE A 108 0.51 -5.46 -26.05
C PHE A 108 -0.26 -5.65 -24.75
N THR A 109 -0.75 -6.86 -24.49
CA THR A 109 -1.46 -7.19 -23.24
C THR A 109 -0.51 -7.06 -22.05
N GLU A 110 0.67 -7.67 -22.11
CA GLU A 110 1.68 -7.58 -21.05
C GLU A 110 2.15 -6.14 -20.82
N ALA A 111 2.38 -5.39 -21.90
CA ALA A 111 2.77 -3.98 -21.82
C ALA A 111 1.68 -3.07 -21.22
N SER A 112 0.41 -3.50 -21.24
CA SER A 112 -0.74 -2.70 -20.80
C SER A 112 -1.33 -3.16 -19.46
N THR A 113 -0.59 -3.96 -18.69
CA THR A 113 -1.05 -4.50 -17.40
C THR A 113 -1.12 -3.45 -16.28
N ASP A 114 -0.32 -2.38 -16.37
CA ASP A 114 -0.26 -1.34 -15.35
C ASP A 114 -1.31 -0.24 -15.57
N LEU A 115 -2.25 -0.11 -14.63
CA LEU A 115 -3.27 0.95 -14.61
C LEU A 115 -2.68 2.37 -14.56
N HIS A 116 -1.48 2.56 -14.01
CA HIS A 116 -0.80 3.85 -14.03
C HIS A 116 -0.28 4.21 -15.43
N GLN A 117 -0.17 3.22 -16.31
CA GLN A 117 0.19 3.37 -17.72
C GLN A 117 -1.00 3.05 -18.63
N TRP A 118 -2.21 3.37 -18.19
CA TRP A 118 -3.43 3.08 -18.95
C TRP A 118 -3.47 3.67 -20.36
N LEU A 119 -2.62 4.66 -20.70
CA LEU A 119 -2.47 5.20 -22.05
C LEU A 119 -1.58 4.34 -22.98
N THR A 120 -0.97 3.27 -22.49
CA THR A 120 -0.09 2.39 -23.28
C THR A 120 -0.79 1.80 -24.53
N PRO A 121 -2.04 1.31 -24.48
CA PRO A 121 -2.78 0.89 -25.67
C PRO A 121 -2.85 1.98 -26.74
N LEU A 122 -3.09 3.24 -26.33
CA LEU A 122 -3.10 4.38 -27.23
C LEU A 122 -1.71 4.60 -27.83
N ARG A 123 -0.65 4.61 -27.02
CA ARG A 123 0.74 4.76 -27.51
C ARG A 123 1.12 3.67 -28.51
N ILE A 124 0.76 2.42 -28.23
CA ILE A 124 0.96 1.27 -29.14
C ILE A 124 0.24 1.51 -30.48
N SER A 125 -1.01 1.99 -30.43
CA SER A 125 -1.81 2.28 -31.63
C SER A 125 -1.25 3.43 -32.50
N LEU A 126 -0.32 4.22 -31.95
CA LEU A 126 0.34 5.34 -32.63
C LEU A 126 1.67 4.96 -33.30
N VAL A 127 2.22 3.76 -33.05
CA VAL A 127 3.52 3.33 -33.59
C VAL A 127 3.49 3.17 -35.11
N CYS A 128 2.60 2.31 -35.62
CA CYS A 128 2.44 2.09 -37.06
C CYS A 128 1.01 1.62 -37.37
N ARG A 129 0.62 1.57 -38.66
CA ARG A 129 -0.71 1.12 -39.07
C ARG A 129 -1.01 -0.32 -38.63
N TYR A 130 -0.04 -1.23 -38.80
CA TYR A 130 -0.21 -2.63 -38.43
C TYR A 130 -0.49 -2.82 -36.92
N TRP A 131 0.26 -2.15 -36.05
CA TRP A 131 0.05 -2.20 -34.60
C TRP A 131 -1.28 -1.59 -34.19
N ARG A 132 -1.71 -0.51 -34.86
CA ARG A 132 -3.02 0.09 -34.67
C ARG A 132 -4.14 -0.90 -34.96
N ASP A 133 -4.09 -1.56 -36.11
CA ASP A 133 -5.13 -2.50 -36.53
C ASP A 133 -5.22 -3.68 -35.55
N ILE A 134 -4.07 -4.20 -35.11
CA ILE A 134 -4.01 -5.23 -34.07
C ILE A 134 -4.60 -4.69 -32.75
N ALA A 135 -4.13 -3.56 -32.23
CA ALA A 135 -4.60 -3.02 -30.96
C ALA A 135 -6.12 -2.73 -30.97
N HIS A 136 -6.64 -2.18 -32.07
CA HIS A 136 -8.07 -1.89 -32.23
C HIS A 136 -8.91 -3.17 -32.33
N SER A 137 -8.34 -4.27 -32.82
CA SER A 137 -9.01 -5.57 -32.89
C SER A 137 -9.16 -6.27 -31.53
N VAL A 138 -8.53 -5.73 -30.47
CA VAL A 138 -8.40 -6.37 -29.16
C VAL A 138 -9.08 -5.53 -28.07
N PRO A 139 -10.38 -5.74 -27.79
CA PRO A 139 -11.13 -4.88 -26.88
C PRO A 139 -10.62 -4.86 -25.44
N HIS A 140 -10.01 -5.96 -24.95
CA HIS A 140 -9.54 -6.02 -23.57
C HIS A 140 -8.31 -5.14 -23.30
N LEU A 141 -7.62 -4.65 -24.34
CA LEU A 141 -6.56 -3.65 -24.14
C LEU A 141 -7.11 -2.31 -23.65
N TRP A 142 -8.39 -2.03 -23.91
CA TRP A 142 -9.00 -0.71 -23.71
C TRP A 142 -9.92 -0.65 -22.48
N THR A 143 -9.87 -1.66 -21.59
CA THR A 143 -10.80 -1.78 -20.44
C THR A 143 -10.37 -1.01 -19.20
N SER A 144 -9.11 -0.60 -19.15
CA SER A 144 -8.50 0.09 -18.02
C SER A 144 -8.55 1.60 -18.25
N ILE A 145 -9.33 2.33 -17.45
CA ILE A 145 -9.50 3.78 -17.58
C ILE A 145 -9.08 4.44 -16.27
N CYS A 146 -8.13 5.36 -16.32
CA CYS A 146 -7.68 6.10 -15.14
C CYS A 146 -7.71 7.60 -15.41
N VAL A 147 -8.49 8.34 -14.63
CA VAL A 147 -8.60 9.79 -14.73
C VAL A 147 -8.14 10.43 -13.42
N ASP A 148 -7.14 11.30 -13.49
CA ASP A 148 -6.52 11.95 -12.32
C ASP A 148 -6.28 13.44 -12.56
N VAL A 149 -6.83 14.29 -11.68
CA VAL A 149 -6.70 15.76 -11.70
C VAL A 149 -5.23 16.21 -11.68
N GLN A 150 -4.34 15.54 -10.94
CA GLN A 150 -2.94 15.96 -10.83
C GLN A 150 -2.17 15.76 -12.14
N HIS A 151 -2.51 14.73 -12.91
CA HIS A 151 -1.98 14.53 -14.26
C HIS A 151 -2.42 15.65 -15.21
N VAL A 152 -3.65 16.17 -15.04
CA VAL A 152 -4.15 17.31 -15.81
C VAL A 152 -3.36 18.59 -15.46
N LYS A 153 -3.13 18.86 -14.17
CA LYS A 153 -2.44 20.08 -13.68
C LYS A 153 -0.94 20.13 -14.01
N ARG A 154 -0.21 19.02 -13.90
CA ARG A 154 1.26 18.98 -14.15
C ARG A 154 1.66 19.29 -15.59
N SER A 155 0.75 19.18 -16.54
CA SER A 155 1.03 19.41 -17.96
C SER A 155 1.11 20.89 -18.38
N GLY A 156 0.96 21.84 -17.43
CA GLY A 156 1.14 23.28 -17.66
C GLY A 156 0.09 23.95 -18.55
N ARG A 157 -0.84 23.17 -19.11
CA ARG A 157 -2.08 23.59 -19.76
C ARG A 157 -3.18 22.68 -19.24
N TRP A 158 -4.39 23.18 -19.06
CA TRP A 158 -5.56 22.34 -18.81
C TRP A 158 -5.78 21.48 -20.07
N ILE A 159 -5.23 20.26 -20.10
CA ILE A 159 -5.43 19.30 -21.20
C ILE A 159 -6.73 18.51 -20.92
N SER A 160 -7.77 19.21 -20.51
CA SER A 160 -9.07 18.65 -20.12
C SER A 160 -9.78 18.00 -21.32
N TRP A 161 -9.78 18.65 -22.48
CA TRP A 161 -10.44 18.12 -23.69
C TRP A 161 -9.82 16.83 -24.24
N ARG A 162 -8.49 16.65 -24.17
CA ARG A 162 -7.86 15.40 -24.64
C ARG A 162 -8.16 14.23 -23.72
N THR A 163 -8.44 14.51 -22.44
CA THR A 163 -8.82 13.47 -21.48
C THR A 163 -10.20 12.91 -21.85
N PHE A 164 -11.16 13.77 -22.18
CA PHE A 164 -12.48 13.36 -22.65
C PHE A 164 -12.41 12.47 -23.90
N GLU A 165 -11.73 12.94 -24.96
CA GLU A 165 -11.59 12.18 -26.21
C GLU A 165 -10.87 10.84 -26.01
N THR A 166 -9.84 10.84 -25.15
CA THR A 166 -9.13 9.60 -24.82
C THR A 166 -10.03 8.61 -24.12
N VAL A 167 -10.78 9.05 -23.10
CA VAL A 167 -11.74 8.23 -22.39
C VAL A 167 -12.81 7.70 -23.35
N TRP A 168 -13.32 8.53 -24.25
CA TRP A 168 -14.27 8.13 -25.29
C TRP A 168 -13.73 6.99 -26.15
N TRP A 169 -12.49 7.11 -26.64
CA TRP A 169 -11.84 6.05 -27.42
C TRP A 169 -11.73 4.73 -26.66
N PHE A 170 -11.36 4.78 -25.38
CA PHE A 170 -11.27 3.58 -24.54
C PHE A 170 -12.65 2.94 -24.34
N LEU A 171 -13.68 3.74 -24.05
CA LEU A 171 -15.05 3.27 -23.90
C LEU A 171 -15.58 2.63 -25.20
N HIS A 172 -15.25 3.21 -26.35
CA HIS A 172 -15.64 2.72 -27.67
C HIS A 172 -14.93 1.41 -28.03
N LEU A 173 -13.60 1.37 -27.91
CA LEU A 173 -12.78 0.22 -28.32
C LEU A 173 -12.91 -0.98 -27.37
N SER A 174 -13.26 -0.75 -26.10
CA SER A 174 -13.55 -1.82 -25.14
C SER A 174 -14.87 -2.55 -25.39
N LYS A 175 -15.74 -2.02 -26.27
CA LYS A 175 -17.01 -2.64 -26.68
C LYS A 175 -17.93 -2.96 -25.49
N HIS A 176 -18.14 -4.25 -25.19
CA HIS A 176 -18.97 -4.70 -24.06
C HIS A 176 -18.15 -5.34 -22.94
N LYS A 177 -16.81 -5.23 -22.99
CA LYS A 177 -15.95 -5.83 -21.98
C LYS A 177 -16.13 -5.12 -20.62
N PRO A 178 -15.97 -5.85 -19.49
CA PRO A 178 -15.97 -5.23 -18.19
C PRO A 178 -14.84 -4.22 -18.04
N LEU A 179 -15.08 -3.14 -17.30
CA LEU A 179 -14.17 -2.01 -17.14
C LEU A 179 -13.53 -1.99 -15.75
N ASP A 180 -12.27 -1.60 -15.69
CA ASP A 180 -11.57 -1.24 -14.45
C ASP A 180 -11.33 0.26 -14.47
N VAL A 181 -11.92 0.95 -13.52
CA VAL A 181 -11.98 2.40 -13.51
C VAL A 181 -11.28 2.95 -12.30
N LYS A 182 -10.38 3.91 -12.51
CA LYS A 182 -9.79 4.73 -11.46
C LYS A 182 -10.15 6.20 -11.70
N VAL A 183 -10.71 6.86 -10.69
CA VAL A 183 -11.07 8.27 -10.75
C VAL A 183 -10.52 8.97 -9.52
N ASP A 184 -9.56 9.86 -9.72
CA ASP A 184 -9.03 10.74 -8.68
C ASP A 184 -9.58 12.14 -8.88
N LEU A 185 -10.48 12.56 -8.00
CA LEU A 185 -11.14 13.86 -7.94
C LEU A 185 -10.49 14.78 -6.89
N LEU A 186 -9.38 14.39 -6.27
CA LEU A 186 -8.71 15.21 -5.25
C LEU A 186 -8.05 16.43 -5.88
N GLY A 187 -8.21 17.60 -5.25
CA GLY A 187 -7.68 18.86 -5.75
C GLY A 187 -8.37 19.38 -7.03
N TYR A 188 -9.52 18.81 -7.39
CA TYR A 188 -10.41 19.35 -8.42
C TYR A 188 -10.95 20.72 -8.00
N ASP A 189 -10.92 21.67 -8.92
CA ASP A 189 -11.24 23.09 -8.72
C ASP A 189 -12.43 23.58 -9.58
N GLY A 190 -13.20 22.66 -10.17
CA GLY A 190 -14.46 23.00 -10.86
C GLY A 190 -14.39 23.06 -12.38
N ASP A 191 -13.40 22.44 -13.02
CA ASP A 191 -13.34 22.29 -14.49
C ASP A 191 -14.46 21.41 -15.07
N LEU A 192 -15.40 22.08 -15.74
CA LEU A 192 -16.56 21.49 -16.41
C LEU A 192 -16.22 20.34 -17.39
N GLU A 193 -15.07 20.37 -18.06
CA GLU A 193 -14.69 19.30 -18.99
C GLU A 193 -14.25 18.03 -18.26
N PHE A 194 -13.56 18.19 -17.14
CA PHE A 194 -13.24 17.08 -16.26
C PHE A 194 -14.50 16.49 -15.62
N GLU A 195 -15.46 17.33 -15.21
CA GLU A 195 -16.78 16.87 -14.76
C GLU A 195 -17.48 16.02 -15.82
N ARG A 196 -17.57 16.48 -17.07
CA ARG A 196 -18.15 15.69 -18.18
C ARG A 196 -17.43 14.37 -18.40
N THR A 197 -16.10 14.35 -18.24
CA THR A 197 -15.29 13.13 -18.36
C THR A 197 -15.61 12.13 -17.26
N VAL A 198 -15.86 12.59 -16.03
CA VAL A 198 -16.29 11.73 -14.92
C VAL A 198 -17.73 11.24 -15.15
N GLU A 199 -18.61 12.12 -15.63
CA GLU A 199 -20.00 11.78 -15.92
C GLU A 199 -20.11 10.68 -16.99
N ILE A 200 -19.39 10.77 -18.11
CA ILE A 200 -19.44 9.73 -19.14
C ILE A 200 -18.89 8.38 -18.64
N ILE A 201 -17.84 8.39 -17.82
CA ILE A 201 -17.33 7.17 -17.19
C ILE A 201 -18.40 6.54 -16.28
N ALA A 202 -19.08 7.39 -15.49
CA ALA A 202 -20.18 6.98 -14.61
C ALA A 202 -21.41 6.47 -15.38
N GLU A 203 -21.72 7.00 -16.57
CA GLU A 203 -22.80 6.51 -17.44
C GLU A 203 -22.57 5.07 -17.89
N HIS A 204 -21.31 4.67 -18.09
CA HIS A 204 -20.89 3.31 -18.44
C HIS A 204 -20.71 2.38 -17.22
N SER A 205 -21.14 2.77 -16.03
CA SER A 205 -21.05 2.00 -14.78
C SER A 205 -21.62 0.58 -14.84
N ALA A 206 -22.58 0.33 -15.74
CA ALA A 206 -23.14 -1.01 -15.96
C ALA A 206 -22.09 -2.07 -16.31
N ARG A 207 -20.94 -1.64 -16.84
CA ARG A 207 -19.82 -2.49 -17.25
C ARG A 207 -18.70 -2.54 -16.21
N TRP A 208 -18.76 -1.76 -15.13
CA TRP A 208 -17.67 -1.72 -14.15
C TRP A 208 -17.54 -3.06 -13.44
N ARG A 209 -16.33 -3.60 -13.45
CA ARG A 209 -15.90 -4.76 -12.65
C ARG A 209 -15.16 -4.30 -11.40
N SER A 210 -14.30 -3.29 -11.56
CA SER A 210 -13.53 -2.70 -10.48
C SER A 210 -13.61 -1.17 -10.54
N ALA A 211 -13.72 -0.52 -9.39
CA ALA A 211 -13.69 0.94 -9.28
C ALA A 211 -12.80 1.39 -8.11
N ASP A 212 -11.86 2.29 -8.37
CA ASP A 212 -11.04 2.99 -7.37
C ASP A 212 -11.28 4.49 -7.45
N ILE A 213 -11.88 5.06 -6.42
CA ILE A 213 -12.39 6.43 -6.42
C ILE A 213 -11.74 7.17 -5.25
N ARG A 214 -11.02 8.25 -5.58
CA ARG A 214 -10.52 9.21 -4.60
C ARG A 214 -11.25 10.52 -4.78
N ALA A 215 -11.79 11.11 -3.72
CA ALA A 215 -12.61 12.30 -3.85
C ALA A 215 -12.64 13.17 -2.60
N ALA A 216 -12.95 14.46 -2.75
CA ALA A 216 -13.52 15.23 -1.64
C ALA A 216 -14.98 14.80 -1.41
N PRO A 217 -15.56 14.96 -0.21
CA PRO A 217 -16.92 14.51 0.07
C PRO A 217 -17.98 15.11 -0.88
N SER A 218 -17.81 16.37 -1.27
CA SER A 218 -18.67 17.09 -2.22
C SER A 218 -18.60 16.51 -3.64
N SER A 219 -17.42 16.03 -4.05
CA SER A 219 -17.14 15.52 -5.39
C SER A 219 -17.74 14.13 -5.68
N LEU A 220 -18.15 13.38 -4.66
CA LEU A 220 -18.86 12.10 -4.87
C LEU A 220 -20.19 12.29 -5.63
N SER A 221 -20.77 13.49 -5.58
CA SER A 221 -22.01 13.81 -6.31
C SER A 221 -21.87 13.72 -7.83
N TYR A 222 -20.66 13.86 -8.40
CA TYR A 222 -20.40 13.68 -9.83
C TYR A 222 -20.62 12.24 -10.30
N LEU A 223 -20.60 11.27 -9.37
CA LEU A 223 -20.88 9.86 -9.64
C LEU A 223 -22.37 9.50 -9.51
N LYS A 224 -23.28 10.50 -9.55
CA LYS A 224 -24.74 10.30 -9.44
C LYS A 224 -25.30 9.23 -10.39
N PHE A 225 -24.74 9.09 -11.59
CA PHE A 225 -25.20 8.15 -12.62
C PHE A 225 -24.90 6.68 -12.31
N VAL A 226 -24.03 6.41 -11.34
CA VAL A 226 -23.67 5.04 -10.92
C VAL A 226 -24.84 4.34 -10.21
N ALA A 227 -25.74 5.12 -9.60
CA ALA A 227 -26.81 4.59 -8.75
C ALA A 227 -27.69 3.56 -9.49
N GLY A 228 -27.66 2.31 -9.02
CA GLY A 228 -28.46 1.22 -9.58
C GLY A 228 -27.93 0.60 -10.87
N ARG A 229 -26.73 0.98 -11.32
CA ARG A 229 -26.11 0.50 -12.57
C ARG A 229 -24.81 -0.26 -12.31
N LEU A 230 -24.73 -1.08 -11.26
CA LEU A 230 -23.50 -1.81 -10.90
C LEU A 230 -23.69 -3.35 -10.91
N PRO A 231 -24.18 -3.97 -11.99
CA PRO A 231 -24.47 -5.41 -12.02
C PRO A 231 -23.22 -6.30 -12.05
N LEU A 232 -22.07 -5.75 -12.47
CA LEU A 232 -20.80 -6.48 -12.61
C LEU A 232 -19.73 -6.08 -11.60
N LEU A 233 -20.00 -5.11 -10.73
CA LEU A 233 -19.00 -4.56 -9.82
C LEU A 233 -18.63 -5.59 -8.76
N GLU A 234 -17.38 -6.02 -8.75
CA GLU A 234 -16.81 -7.02 -7.84
C GLU A 234 -15.92 -6.36 -6.79
N ASN A 235 -15.21 -5.30 -7.15
CA ASN A 235 -14.26 -4.59 -6.29
C ASN A 235 -14.57 -3.09 -6.27
N LEU A 236 -14.64 -2.50 -5.07
CA LEU A 236 -14.86 -1.07 -4.88
C LEU A 236 -13.89 -0.51 -3.85
N SER A 237 -13.06 0.45 -4.25
CA SER A 237 -12.23 1.27 -3.38
C SER A 237 -12.77 2.69 -3.39
N VAL A 238 -13.12 3.23 -2.22
CA VAL A 238 -13.53 4.62 -2.04
C VAL A 238 -12.67 5.23 -0.96
N ASP A 239 -11.98 6.30 -1.29
CA ASP A 239 -11.11 7.05 -0.40
C ASP A 239 -11.49 8.53 -0.46
N VAL A 240 -11.83 9.10 0.68
CA VAL A 240 -12.34 10.47 0.75
C VAL A 240 -11.39 11.31 1.57
N ALA A 241 -10.81 12.34 0.97
CA ALA A 241 -9.89 13.20 1.71
C ALA A 241 -10.61 13.89 2.88
N GLU A 242 -9.92 13.95 4.02
CA GLU A 242 -10.41 14.59 5.23
C GLU A 242 -10.51 16.11 5.03
N GLU A 243 -11.73 16.61 4.79
CA GLU A 243 -12.02 18.02 5.04
C GLU A 243 -12.40 18.18 6.52
N ALA A 244 -11.93 19.26 7.15
CA ALA A 244 -12.06 19.58 8.58
C ALA A 244 -13.51 19.65 9.13
N SER A 245 -14.54 19.27 8.35
CA SER A 245 -15.94 19.24 8.76
C SER A 245 -16.51 17.81 8.72
N ARG A 246 -16.12 16.99 9.70
CA ARG A 246 -16.58 15.59 9.90
C ARG A 246 -18.11 15.41 10.02
N ASN A 247 -18.91 16.48 10.07
CA ASN A 247 -20.33 16.42 10.44
C ASN A 247 -21.37 16.73 9.35
N ASN A 248 -21.00 17.09 8.12
CA ASN A 248 -22.00 17.60 7.13
C ASN A 248 -21.98 16.99 5.73
N SER A 249 -21.24 15.92 5.45
CA SER A 249 -21.27 15.34 4.10
C SER A 249 -22.56 14.55 3.85
N LYS A 250 -23.18 14.79 2.69
CA LYS A 250 -24.39 14.10 2.25
C LYS A 250 -24.07 12.62 2.00
N ARG A 251 -24.93 11.71 2.46
CA ARG A 251 -24.80 10.27 2.22
C ARG A 251 -24.82 9.96 0.71
N PHE A 252 -23.76 9.33 0.20
CA PHE A 252 -23.72 8.81 -1.15
C PHE A 252 -24.23 7.37 -1.19
N LYS A 253 -25.33 7.14 -1.91
CA LYS A 253 -26.02 5.83 -1.99
C LYS A 253 -25.83 5.13 -3.34
N GLY A 254 -24.94 5.64 -4.20
CA GLY A 254 -24.76 5.13 -5.56
C GLY A 254 -24.35 3.65 -5.59
N PHE A 255 -23.56 3.21 -4.61
CA PHE A 255 -23.02 1.84 -4.54
C PHE A 255 -23.95 0.83 -3.85
N ARG A 256 -25.14 1.25 -3.39
CA ARG A 256 -26.03 0.40 -2.57
C ARG A 256 -26.52 -0.85 -3.32
N ARG A 257 -26.69 -0.75 -4.64
CA ARG A 257 -27.18 -1.83 -5.51
C ARG A 257 -26.04 -2.36 -6.39
N ALA A 258 -25.15 -3.14 -5.79
CA ALA A 258 -24.04 -3.81 -6.46
C ALA A 258 -24.04 -5.31 -6.11
N PRO A 259 -24.88 -6.14 -6.76
CA PRO A 259 -25.16 -7.52 -6.33
C PRO A 259 -23.96 -8.47 -6.44
N LYS A 260 -22.91 -8.11 -7.18
CA LYS A 260 -21.68 -8.91 -7.29
C LYS A 260 -20.52 -8.37 -6.46
N LEU A 261 -20.73 -7.34 -5.63
CA LEU A 261 -19.65 -6.73 -4.87
C LEU A 261 -19.15 -7.70 -3.81
N LEU A 262 -17.86 -8.06 -3.89
CA LEU A 262 -17.18 -9.01 -3.00
C LEU A 262 -16.11 -8.34 -2.15
N SER A 263 -15.45 -7.31 -2.68
CA SER A 263 -14.36 -6.60 -2.00
C SER A 263 -14.68 -5.12 -1.89
N HIS A 264 -14.55 -4.57 -0.69
CA HIS A 264 -14.70 -3.14 -0.45
C HIS A 264 -13.53 -2.60 0.36
N SER A 265 -12.89 -1.56 -0.18
CA SER A 265 -11.93 -0.73 0.53
C SER A 265 -12.53 0.64 0.79
N LEU A 266 -12.47 1.09 2.04
CA LEU A 266 -13.08 2.34 2.50
C LEU A 266 -12.05 3.15 3.26
N GLY A 267 -11.88 4.42 2.91
CA GLY A 267 -11.09 5.34 3.74
C GLY A 267 -11.50 6.79 3.73
N GLY A 268 -11.22 7.48 4.85
CA GLY A 268 -11.58 8.88 5.10
C GLY A 268 -13.08 9.22 5.03
N ILE A 269 -13.94 8.20 4.98
CA ILE A 269 -15.41 8.32 4.93
C ILE A 269 -16.05 7.32 5.88
N SER A 270 -17.13 7.75 6.53
CA SER A 270 -17.95 6.90 7.41
C SER A 270 -18.71 5.83 6.62
N THR A 271 -18.94 4.68 7.26
CA THR A 271 -19.83 3.63 6.70
C THR A 271 -21.27 4.12 6.49
N ARG A 272 -21.72 5.15 7.23
CA ARG A 272 -23.02 5.81 7.01
C ARG A 272 -23.04 6.58 5.70
N GLN A 273 -21.90 7.08 5.25
CA GLN A 273 -21.79 7.98 4.10
C GLN A 273 -21.60 7.22 2.79
N CYS A 274 -21.02 6.01 2.82
CA CYS A 274 -20.89 5.12 1.67
C CYS A 274 -21.71 3.82 1.86
N ALA A 275 -22.91 3.77 1.26
CA ALA A 275 -23.77 2.60 1.39
C ALA A 275 -23.44 1.51 0.35
N VAL A 276 -23.03 0.33 0.83
CA VAL A 276 -22.75 -0.87 0.02
C VAL A 276 -23.51 -2.09 0.58
N PRO A 277 -23.67 -3.19 -0.18
CA PRO A 277 -24.25 -4.43 0.33
C PRO A 277 -23.27 -5.19 1.24
N TRP A 278 -23.11 -4.74 2.49
CA TRP A 278 -22.15 -5.28 3.47
C TRP A 278 -22.27 -6.80 3.71
N ALA A 279 -23.48 -7.35 3.69
CA ALA A 279 -23.74 -8.74 4.05
C ALA A 279 -23.11 -9.79 3.10
N GLN A 280 -22.72 -9.38 1.88
CA GLN A 280 -22.11 -10.25 0.86
C GLN A 280 -20.61 -10.00 0.65
N LEU A 281 -20.00 -9.10 1.43
CA LEU A 281 -18.58 -8.79 1.28
C LEU A 281 -17.73 -9.93 1.87
N ARG A 282 -16.76 -10.39 1.09
CA ARG A 282 -15.72 -11.34 1.48
C ARG A 282 -14.47 -10.65 2.00
N THR A 283 -14.14 -9.50 1.43
CA THR A 283 -12.95 -8.73 1.80
C THR A 283 -13.34 -7.31 2.15
N VAL A 284 -12.97 -6.87 3.35
CA VAL A 284 -13.13 -5.47 3.79
C VAL A 284 -11.77 -4.92 4.16
N ILE A 285 -11.44 -3.77 3.57
CA ILE A 285 -10.21 -3.03 3.84
C ILE A 285 -10.60 -1.67 4.40
N LEU A 286 -10.10 -1.32 5.57
CA LEU A 286 -10.35 -0.04 6.22
C LEU A 286 -9.05 0.76 6.21
N ARG A 287 -9.09 1.95 5.60
CA ARG A 287 -8.00 2.91 5.51
C ARG A 287 -8.43 4.18 6.20
N ASP A 288 -7.55 4.79 7.01
CA ASP A 288 -7.77 6.11 7.60
C ASP A 288 -9.20 6.29 8.14
N PHE A 289 -9.63 5.28 8.90
CA PHE A 289 -11.03 5.05 9.25
C PHE A 289 -11.28 5.47 10.69
N PHE A 290 -12.27 6.35 10.90
CA PHE A 290 -12.62 6.94 12.19
C PHE A 290 -14.12 6.78 12.41
N ASP A 291 -14.60 5.58 12.76
CA ASP A 291 -16.05 5.38 12.92
C ASP A 291 -16.44 4.23 13.86
N CYS A 292 -17.44 4.52 14.68
CA CYS A 292 -18.13 3.59 15.57
C CYS A 292 -19.20 2.74 14.83
N ASP A 293 -19.59 3.09 13.60
CA ASP A 293 -20.68 2.38 12.91
C ASP A 293 -20.23 1.10 12.18
N LEU A 294 -18.93 0.79 12.21
CA LEU A 294 -18.41 -0.44 11.65
C LEU A 294 -19.05 -1.68 12.30
N TYR A 295 -19.31 -1.61 13.61
CA TYR A 295 -19.89 -2.73 14.37
C TYR A 295 -21.26 -3.13 13.82
N GLU A 296 -22.12 -2.17 13.50
CA GLU A 296 -23.47 -2.44 12.98
C GLU A 296 -23.41 -3.04 11.58
N ASN A 297 -22.59 -2.48 10.69
CA ASN A 297 -22.54 -2.90 9.28
C ASN A 297 -21.87 -4.26 9.07
N LEU A 298 -20.83 -4.58 9.85
CA LEU A 298 -20.15 -5.87 9.72
C LEU A 298 -20.85 -7.02 10.45
N ARG A 299 -21.71 -6.73 11.44
CA ARG A 299 -22.43 -7.75 12.21
C ARG A 299 -23.27 -8.70 11.34
N ASP A 300 -23.83 -8.18 10.24
CA ASP A 300 -24.66 -8.96 9.34
C ASP A 300 -23.85 -9.74 8.27
N SER A 301 -22.54 -9.51 8.18
CA SER A 301 -21.71 -10.23 7.21
C SER A 301 -21.45 -11.67 7.67
N LYS A 302 -22.02 -12.62 6.93
CA LYS A 302 -21.91 -14.06 7.21
C LYS A 302 -20.81 -14.75 6.42
N ILE A 303 -20.27 -14.07 5.41
CA ILE A 303 -19.31 -14.63 4.45
C ILE A 303 -18.01 -13.81 4.36
N LEU A 304 -17.76 -12.95 5.36
CA LEU A 304 -16.50 -12.23 5.46
C LEU A 304 -15.36 -13.22 5.67
N ASP A 305 -14.40 -13.23 4.75
CA ASP A 305 -13.21 -14.08 4.77
C ASP A 305 -11.99 -13.28 5.29
N HIS A 306 -11.86 -12.01 4.84
CA HIS A 306 -10.70 -11.17 5.10
C HIS A 306 -11.08 -9.78 5.62
N LEU A 307 -10.49 -9.39 6.76
CA LEU A 307 -10.56 -8.03 7.29
C LEU A 307 -9.16 -7.44 7.38
N ILE A 308 -8.96 -6.27 6.77
CA ILE A 308 -7.66 -5.56 6.74
C ILE A 308 -7.85 -4.17 7.34
N LEU A 309 -7.06 -3.85 8.36
CA LEU A 309 -6.97 -2.52 8.96
C LEU A 309 -5.65 -1.88 8.54
N SER A 310 -5.71 -0.66 8.01
CA SER A 310 -4.55 0.14 7.63
C SER A 310 -4.17 1.16 8.72
N PRO A 311 -2.96 1.77 8.63
CA PRO A 311 -2.28 2.34 9.79
C PRO A 311 -2.97 3.44 10.59
N GLU A 312 -3.85 4.18 9.95
CA GLU A 312 -4.46 5.39 10.51
C GLU A 312 -5.91 5.16 10.96
N CYS A 313 -6.32 3.90 11.14
CA CYS A 313 -7.65 3.60 11.69
C CYS A 313 -7.70 3.88 13.20
N GLU A 314 -8.64 4.72 13.63
CA GLU A 314 -8.91 4.98 15.06
C GLU A 314 -10.28 4.45 15.45
N PHE A 315 -10.35 3.77 16.60
CA PHE A 315 -11.58 3.19 17.12
C PHE A 315 -11.91 3.79 18.48
N GLU A 316 -13.08 4.42 18.58
CA GLU A 316 -13.59 4.90 19.86
C GLU A 316 -13.91 3.71 20.79
N THR A 317 -13.44 3.80 22.04
CA THR A 317 -13.77 2.87 23.12
C THR A 317 -15.23 3.10 23.56
N GLY A 318 -16.19 2.51 22.85
CA GLY A 318 -17.59 2.94 22.99
C GLY A 318 -18.64 1.87 23.29
N PHE A 319 -18.45 0.61 22.89
CA PHE A 319 -19.55 -0.36 22.97
C PHE A 319 -19.19 -1.49 23.93
N GLY A 320 -19.89 -1.56 25.07
CA GLY A 320 -19.78 -2.66 26.04
C GLY A 320 -20.18 -4.04 25.49
N THR A 321 -20.56 -4.13 24.22
CA THR A 321 -20.92 -5.37 23.52
C THR A 321 -19.85 -5.76 22.52
N VAL A 322 -19.16 -6.87 22.79
CA VAL A 322 -18.21 -7.50 21.87
C VAL A 322 -18.96 -7.96 20.62
N THR A 323 -18.49 -7.56 19.44
CA THR A 323 -19.08 -7.93 18.15
C THR A 323 -18.39 -9.17 17.58
N THR A 324 -19.18 -10.19 17.21
CA THR A 324 -18.62 -11.41 16.62
C THR A 324 -18.58 -11.29 15.10
N LEU A 325 -17.40 -11.48 14.50
CA LEU A 325 -17.15 -11.48 13.06
C LEU A 325 -16.63 -12.84 12.60
N ARG A 326 -17.03 -13.28 11.40
CA ARG A 326 -16.67 -14.61 10.89
C ARG A 326 -15.37 -14.68 10.08
N ALA A 327 -14.62 -13.58 10.01
CA ALA A 327 -13.38 -13.52 9.21
C ALA A 327 -12.39 -14.61 9.62
N SER A 328 -11.86 -15.33 8.62
CA SER A 328 -10.79 -16.32 8.80
C SER A 328 -9.41 -15.68 8.78
N THR A 329 -9.26 -14.52 8.15
CA THR A 329 -8.02 -13.74 8.14
C THR A 329 -8.23 -12.34 8.69
N LEU A 330 -7.40 -11.95 9.64
CA LEU A 330 -7.31 -10.60 10.16
C LEU A 330 -5.91 -10.04 9.90
N THR A 331 -5.82 -8.93 9.18
CA THR A 331 -4.59 -8.18 8.99
C THR A 331 -4.70 -6.82 9.65
N ILE A 332 -3.76 -6.49 10.51
CA ILE A 332 -3.68 -5.22 11.21
C ILE A 332 -2.34 -4.59 10.85
N GLN A 333 -2.38 -3.54 10.04
CA GLN A 333 -1.27 -2.64 9.83
C GLN A 333 -1.60 -1.40 10.64
N SER A 334 -0.92 -1.15 11.76
CA SER A 334 -1.34 -0.08 12.67
C SER A 334 -0.25 0.43 13.60
N LEU A 335 -0.45 1.66 14.07
CA LEU A 335 0.25 2.17 15.24
C LEU A 335 -0.27 1.48 16.52
N PRO A 336 0.58 1.14 17.50
CA PRO A 336 0.17 0.36 18.68
C PRO A 336 -0.97 0.98 19.50
N ARG A 337 -1.05 2.31 19.55
CA ARG A 337 -2.05 3.04 20.36
C ARG A 337 -3.49 2.84 19.87
N LEU A 338 -3.69 2.53 18.59
CA LEU A 338 -5.01 2.49 17.95
C LEU A 338 -5.62 1.08 17.92
N VAL A 339 -4.79 0.05 18.13
CA VAL A 339 -5.19 -1.35 18.00
C VAL A 339 -5.95 -1.86 19.23
N SER A 340 -5.69 -1.31 20.41
CA SER A 340 -6.23 -1.85 21.67
C SER A 340 -7.76 -1.87 21.72
N SER A 341 -8.40 -0.77 21.32
CA SER A 341 -9.86 -0.65 21.31
C SER A 341 -10.50 -1.66 20.36
N PHE A 342 -9.91 -1.84 19.18
CA PHE A 342 -10.36 -2.82 18.20
C PHE A 342 -10.26 -4.25 18.74
N LEU A 343 -9.08 -4.65 19.23
CA LEU A 343 -8.86 -6.02 19.73
C LEU A 343 -9.80 -6.40 20.88
N ARG A 344 -10.22 -5.43 21.71
CA ARG A 344 -11.18 -5.65 22.80
C ARG A 344 -12.64 -5.70 22.35
N GLY A 345 -12.95 -5.10 21.21
CA GLY A 345 -14.32 -4.93 20.72
C GLY A 345 -14.82 -6.07 19.85
N PHE A 346 -13.95 -6.99 19.41
CA PHE A 346 -14.29 -8.02 18.43
C PHE A 346 -13.95 -9.44 18.88
N ARG A 347 -14.74 -10.40 18.38
CA ARG A 347 -14.53 -11.85 18.52
C ARG A 347 -14.45 -12.48 17.13
N PHE A 348 -13.46 -13.32 16.86
CA PHE A 348 -13.29 -14.00 15.55
C PHE A 348 -13.24 -15.53 15.69
N PRO A 349 -14.38 -16.22 15.87
CA PRO A 349 -14.40 -17.66 16.15
C PRO A 349 -13.82 -18.55 15.05
N PHE A 350 -13.71 -18.05 13.82
CA PHE A 350 -13.16 -18.81 12.69
C PHE A 350 -11.76 -18.33 12.25
N LEU A 351 -11.10 -17.49 13.07
CA LEU A 351 -9.79 -16.93 12.74
C LEU A 351 -8.73 -18.01 12.64
N THR A 352 -8.18 -18.20 11.44
CA THR A 352 -7.06 -19.13 11.18
C THR A 352 -5.76 -18.39 10.94
N SER A 353 -5.81 -17.13 10.49
CA SER A 353 -4.64 -16.33 10.17
C SER A 353 -4.72 -14.93 10.76
N LEU A 354 -3.71 -14.56 11.54
CA LEU A 354 -3.55 -13.25 12.15
C LEU A 354 -2.21 -12.64 11.73
N ASN A 355 -2.26 -11.49 11.07
CA ASN A 355 -1.09 -10.73 10.67
C ASN A 355 -1.12 -9.35 11.33
N ILE A 356 -0.11 -9.03 12.11
CA ILE A 356 0.07 -7.74 12.76
C ILE A 356 1.40 -7.16 12.31
N SER A 357 1.35 -5.98 11.69
CA SER A 357 2.51 -5.20 11.31
C SER A 357 2.41 -3.82 11.92
N VAL A 358 3.45 -3.43 12.66
CA VAL A 358 3.56 -2.09 13.23
C VAL A 358 4.48 -1.24 12.36
N LEU A 359 4.14 0.04 12.18
CA LEU A 359 5.01 0.98 11.49
C LEU A 359 6.16 1.42 12.39
N ASP A 360 7.35 1.64 11.81
CA ASP A 360 8.47 2.19 12.56
C ASP A 360 8.15 3.64 12.96
N THR A 361 8.24 3.94 14.26
CA THR A 361 8.03 5.28 14.82
C THR A 361 9.25 5.70 15.62
N GLU A 362 9.54 7.01 15.66
CA GLU A 362 10.65 7.55 16.46
C GLU A 362 10.55 7.17 17.96
N ASN A 363 9.33 7.02 18.48
CA ASN A 363 9.07 6.64 19.86
C ASN A 363 8.23 5.35 19.92
N PRO A 364 8.83 4.16 19.75
CA PRO A 364 8.11 2.90 19.75
C PRO A 364 7.46 2.68 21.12
N ARG A 365 6.12 2.60 21.13
CA ARG A 365 5.37 2.21 22.33
C ARG A 365 5.20 0.71 22.36
N LEU A 366 5.13 0.15 23.57
CA LEU A 366 4.75 -1.24 23.79
C LEU A 366 3.45 -1.57 23.06
N PHE A 367 3.43 -2.74 22.44
CA PHE A 367 2.21 -3.29 21.88
C PHE A 367 1.27 -3.73 23.01
N PRO A 368 -0.05 -3.48 22.91
CA PRO A 368 -1.01 -3.87 23.95
C PRO A 368 -1.27 -5.38 23.93
N THR A 369 -0.31 -6.18 24.41
CA THR A 369 -0.38 -7.66 24.41
C THR A 369 -1.63 -8.16 25.14
N ASP A 370 -2.03 -7.53 26.25
CA ASP A 370 -3.24 -7.90 26.99
C ASP A 370 -4.49 -7.88 26.11
N SER A 371 -4.61 -6.88 25.22
CA SER A 371 -5.75 -6.79 24.31
C SER A 371 -5.72 -7.89 23.25
N LEU A 372 -4.52 -8.30 22.78
CA LEU A 372 -4.36 -9.44 21.88
C LEU A 372 -4.71 -10.77 22.58
N MET A 373 -4.26 -10.94 23.82
CA MET A 373 -4.59 -12.11 24.64
C MET A 373 -6.10 -12.23 24.84
N LEU A 374 -6.76 -11.12 25.18
CA LEU A 374 -8.22 -11.07 25.29
C LEU A 374 -8.91 -11.46 23.99
N LEU A 375 -8.46 -10.95 22.84
CA LEU A 375 -9.01 -11.32 21.53
C LEU A 375 -8.91 -12.84 21.30
N LEU A 376 -7.74 -13.42 21.51
CA LEU A 376 -7.47 -14.84 21.24
C LEU A 376 -8.30 -15.74 22.16
N GLN A 377 -8.35 -15.40 23.45
CA GLN A 377 -9.13 -16.13 24.45
C GLN A 377 -10.63 -16.03 24.20
N GLN A 378 -11.14 -14.84 23.88
CA GLN A 378 -12.57 -14.63 23.61
C GLN A 378 -12.99 -15.27 22.28
N SER A 379 -12.10 -15.31 21.29
CA SER A 379 -12.42 -15.86 19.98
C SER A 379 -12.63 -17.36 20.03
N GLU A 380 -11.94 -18.09 20.92
CA GLU A 380 -11.95 -19.56 20.96
C GLU A 380 -11.59 -20.17 19.58
N CYS A 381 -10.74 -19.48 18.82
CA CYS A 381 -10.36 -19.85 17.47
C CYS A 381 -9.15 -20.79 17.46
N GLU A 382 -9.08 -21.67 16.46
CA GLU A 382 -7.88 -22.48 16.20
C GLU A 382 -6.91 -21.73 15.27
N LEU A 383 -6.16 -20.78 15.83
CA LEU A 383 -5.21 -19.99 15.04
C LEU A 383 -4.09 -20.87 14.47
N GLN A 384 -3.91 -20.84 13.15
CA GLN A 384 -2.93 -21.65 12.42
C GLN A 384 -1.73 -20.82 11.95
N HIS A 385 -1.93 -19.55 11.64
CA HIS A 385 -0.88 -18.67 11.12
C HIS A 385 -0.81 -17.39 11.94
N LEU A 386 0.36 -17.11 12.49
CA LEU A 386 0.65 -15.87 13.23
C LEU A 386 1.84 -15.17 12.59
N VAL A 387 1.63 -13.93 12.15
CA VAL A 387 2.66 -13.06 11.59
C VAL A 387 2.76 -11.79 12.42
N LEU A 388 3.93 -11.54 13.00
CA LEU A 388 4.23 -10.36 13.81
C LEU A 388 5.42 -9.64 13.19
N LYS A 389 5.18 -8.50 12.56
CA LYS A 389 6.23 -7.69 11.92
C LYS A 389 6.40 -6.36 12.64
N LYS A 390 7.62 -6.11 13.09
CA LYS A 390 8.03 -4.89 13.80
C LYS A 390 7.22 -4.62 15.07
N VAL A 391 6.64 -5.66 15.68
CA VAL A 391 5.76 -5.52 16.85
C VAL A 391 6.61 -5.55 18.13
N PRO A 392 6.64 -4.48 18.95
CA PRO A 392 7.41 -4.43 20.18
C PRO A 392 6.68 -5.19 21.31
N ILE A 393 6.94 -6.49 21.41
CA ILE A 393 6.38 -7.41 22.42
C ILE A 393 7.53 -7.97 23.27
N PRO A 394 7.47 -7.89 24.62
CA PRO A 394 8.43 -8.58 25.49
C PRO A 394 8.38 -10.11 25.36
N CYS A 395 9.49 -10.79 25.64
CA CYS A 395 9.58 -12.26 25.62
C CYS A 395 8.46 -12.97 26.41
N GLY A 396 8.25 -12.60 27.68
CA GLY A 396 7.23 -13.23 28.53
C GLY A 396 5.81 -13.11 27.97
N ASP A 397 5.47 -11.93 27.45
CA ASP A 397 4.19 -11.67 26.78
C ASP A 397 4.03 -12.53 25.51
N MET A 398 5.09 -12.66 24.72
CA MET A 398 5.06 -13.50 23.51
C MET A 398 4.88 -14.98 23.86
N ILE A 399 5.52 -15.48 24.91
CA ILE A 399 5.31 -16.84 25.41
C ILE A 399 3.85 -17.05 25.82
N ASN A 400 3.23 -16.07 26.48
CA ASN A 400 1.80 -16.12 26.84
C ASN A 400 0.90 -16.18 25.60
N VAL A 401 1.20 -15.42 24.55
CA VAL A 401 0.48 -15.49 23.26
C VAL A 401 0.59 -16.88 22.63
N LEU A 402 1.79 -17.48 22.65
CA LEU A 402 1.99 -18.83 22.10
C LEU A 402 1.28 -19.93 22.92
N ASN A 403 1.18 -19.76 24.24
CA ASN A 403 0.46 -20.70 25.11
C ASN A 403 -1.03 -20.79 24.78
N VAL A 404 -1.66 -19.68 24.36
CA VAL A 404 -3.08 -19.65 23.96
C VAL A 404 -3.30 -19.97 22.48
N THR A 405 -2.24 -20.29 21.73
CA THR A 405 -2.32 -20.62 20.29
C THR A 405 -1.63 -21.97 19.95
N PRO A 406 -2.02 -23.08 20.61
CA PRO A 406 -1.35 -24.37 20.44
C PRO A 406 -1.52 -24.99 19.04
N ALA A 407 -2.50 -24.53 18.26
CA ALA A 407 -2.82 -25.05 16.93
C ALA A 407 -1.94 -24.47 15.79
N LEU A 408 -0.98 -23.59 16.11
CA LEU A 408 -0.15 -22.91 15.11
C LEU A 408 0.62 -23.89 14.21
N VAL A 409 0.54 -23.61 12.92
CA VAL A 409 1.22 -24.29 11.81
C VAL A 409 2.35 -23.42 11.24
N SER A 410 2.16 -22.10 11.23
CA SER A 410 3.19 -21.14 10.80
C SER A 410 3.33 -19.99 11.80
N LEU A 411 4.58 -19.66 12.12
CA LEU A 411 4.94 -18.53 12.97
C LEU A 411 6.00 -17.67 12.27
N THR A 412 5.70 -16.39 12.08
CA THR A 412 6.65 -15.39 11.56
C THR A 412 6.81 -14.27 12.58
N ILE A 413 8.04 -14.00 12.99
CA ILE A 413 8.40 -12.93 13.92
C ILE A 413 9.55 -12.13 13.32
N HIS A 414 9.29 -10.86 13.01
CA HIS A 414 10.32 -9.90 12.62
C HIS A 414 10.39 -8.80 13.68
N GLU A 415 11.50 -8.70 14.41
CA GLU A 415 11.66 -7.71 15.47
C GLU A 415 11.74 -6.26 14.96
N PRO A 416 11.41 -5.23 15.75
CA PRO A 416 11.59 -3.83 15.37
C PRO A 416 13.06 -3.49 15.05
N ALA A 417 13.33 -2.58 14.10
CA ALA A 417 14.72 -2.22 13.73
C ALA A 417 15.44 -1.38 14.80
N SER A 418 14.68 -0.68 15.64
CA SER A 418 15.26 0.34 16.53
C SER A 418 16.04 -0.30 17.69
N PRO A 419 17.35 -0.02 17.83
CA PRO A 419 18.15 -0.48 18.97
C PRO A 419 17.74 0.15 20.31
N GLN A 420 16.87 1.16 20.28
CA GLN A 420 16.30 1.81 21.46
C GLN A 420 15.03 1.12 21.96
N SER A 421 14.47 0.18 21.17
CA SER A 421 13.33 -0.61 21.58
C SER A 421 13.82 -1.70 22.54
N TYR A 422 13.80 -1.46 23.85
CA TYR A 422 14.20 -2.42 24.89
C TYR A 422 13.32 -3.70 24.97
N THR A 423 12.58 -4.03 23.91
CA THR A 423 11.49 -5.00 23.89
C THR A 423 11.68 -5.93 22.69
N HIS A 424 12.67 -6.81 22.84
CA HIS A 424 12.95 -7.91 21.92
C HIS A 424 12.25 -9.16 22.43
N CYS A 425 11.63 -9.91 21.52
CA CYS A 425 10.94 -11.16 21.86
C CYS A 425 11.81 -12.39 21.57
N ILE A 426 12.75 -12.30 20.63
CA ILE A 426 13.64 -13.39 20.25
C ILE A 426 14.84 -13.36 21.21
N THR A 427 14.60 -13.82 22.44
CA THR A 427 15.62 -13.94 23.50
C THR A 427 16.01 -15.40 23.74
N ASN A 428 17.09 -15.64 24.49
CA ASN A 428 17.47 -17.01 24.91
C ASN A 428 16.35 -17.71 25.70
N GLU A 429 15.57 -16.96 26.48
CA GLU A 429 14.41 -17.50 27.20
C GLU A 429 13.33 -18.01 26.23
N PHE A 430 12.99 -17.19 25.22
CA PHE A 430 12.05 -17.56 24.17
C PHE A 430 12.50 -18.79 23.37
N LEU A 431 13.77 -18.82 22.96
CA LEU A 431 14.36 -19.94 22.22
C LEU A 431 14.39 -21.22 23.07
N ARG A 432 14.76 -21.10 24.35
CA ARG A 432 14.72 -22.23 25.29
C ARG A 432 13.30 -22.73 25.51
N TYR A 433 12.32 -21.83 25.57
CA TYR A 433 10.91 -22.21 25.66
C TYR A 433 10.47 -23.06 24.46
N LEU A 434 10.79 -22.62 23.24
CA LEU A 434 10.51 -23.38 22.01
C LEU A 434 11.33 -24.68 21.93
N MET A 435 12.53 -24.73 22.49
CA MET A 435 13.41 -25.90 22.43
C MET A 435 13.04 -27.01 23.42
N VAL A 436 12.64 -26.64 24.64
CA VAL A 436 12.51 -27.57 25.78
C VAL A 436 11.07 -28.05 25.98
N TYR A 437 10.08 -27.17 25.78
CA TYR A 437 8.69 -27.53 26.05
C TYR A 437 8.00 -28.09 24.79
N PRO A 438 7.07 -29.07 24.95
CA PRO A 438 6.30 -29.65 23.85
C PRO A 438 5.17 -28.72 23.39
N VAL A 439 5.54 -27.50 22.99
CA VAL A 439 4.62 -26.43 22.58
C VAL A 439 4.61 -26.27 21.07
N LEU A 440 3.50 -25.81 20.51
CA LEU A 440 3.32 -25.63 19.06
C LEU A 440 3.65 -26.91 18.27
N LEU A 441 3.07 -28.04 18.68
CA LEU A 441 3.35 -29.35 18.10
C LEU A 441 2.91 -29.46 16.63
N LYS A 442 2.07 -28.56 16.13
CA LYS A 442 1.63 -28.52 14.72
C LYS A 442 2.51 -27.63 13.84
N LEU A 443 3.55 -27.00 14.39
CA LEU A 443 4.37 -26.01 13.70
C LEU A 443 5.21 -26.66 12.60
N LYS A 444 5.02 -26.17 11.36
CA LYS A 444 5.73 -26.62 10.15
C LYS A 444 6.60 -25.53 9.54
N SER A 445 6.23 -24.26 9.72
CA SER A 445 6.94 -23.12 9.16
C SER A 445 7.32 -22.13 10.26
N LEU A 446 8.61 -21.77 10.31
CA LEU A 446 9.13 -20.82 11.29
C LEU A 446 10.00 -19.77 10.60
N GLU A 447 9.69 -18.49 10.81
CA GLU A 447 10.46 -17.37 10.30
C GLU A 447 10.83 -16.43 11.43
N LEU A 448 12.14 -16.26 11.67
CA LEU A 448 12.68 -15.44 12.75
C LEU A 448 13.67 -14.42 12.18
N VAL A 449 13.37 -13.14 12.36
CA VAL A 449 14.26 -12.03 12.01
C VAL A 449 14.47 -11.16 13.24
N TRP A 450 15.71 -11.11 13.74
CA TRP A 450 16.06 -10.45 15.00
C TRP A 450 16.95 -9.22 14.77
N SER A 451 16.86 -8.23 15.67
CA SER A 451 17.57 -6.96 15.53
C SER A 451 18.74 -6.79 16.50
N TYR A 452 18.65 -7.42 17.67
CA TYR A 452 19.70 -7.42 18.69
C TYR A 452 20.57 -8.67 18.56
N ASP A 453 21.74 -8.74 19.20
CA ASP A 453 22.60 -9.95 19.21
C ASP A 453 21.92 -11.10 19.96
N ALA A 454 20.90 -11.71 19.34
CA ALA A 454 20.43 -13.03 19.69
C ALA A 454 21.55 -14.01 19.36
N TYR A 455 21.90 -14.87 20.32
CA TYR A 455 22.95 -15.86 20.12
C TYR A 455 22.51 -16.84 19.02
N GLU A 456 23.16 -16.75 17.85
CA GLU A 456 22.82 -17.58 16.70
C GLU A 456 22.87 -19.07 17.03
N GLU A 457 23.84 -19.46 17.87
CA GLU A 457 23.97 -20.81 18.41
C GLU A 457 22.68 -21.28 19.07
N CYS A 458 22.05 -20.45 19.91
CA CYS A 458 20.80 -20.80 20.59
C CYS A 458 19.63 -20.94 19.59
N ILE A 459 19.62 -20.15 18.52
CA ILE A 459 18.58 -20.22 17.48
C ILE A 459 18.70 -21.55 16.73
N ILE A 460 19.90 -21.89 16.28
CA ILE A 460 20.11 -23.11 15.50
C ILE A 460 19.99 -24.37 16.38
N ASP A 461 20.38 -24.31 17.66
CA ASP A 461 20.15 -25.39 18.65
C ASP A 461 18.65 -25.66 18.82
N MET A 462 17.84 -24.60 18.92
CA MET A 462 16.38 -24.72 19.00
C MET A 462 15.81 -25.35 17.73
N VAL A 463 16.27 -24.92 16.54
CA VAL A 463 15.86 -25.50 15.26
C VAL A 463 16.20 -26.99 15.17
N GLU A 464 17.43 -27.36 15.48
CA GLU A 464 17.87 -28.77 15.47
C GLU A 464 17.06 -29.62 16.45
N SER A 465 16.78 -29.09 17.65
CA SER A 465 15.91 -29.75 18.63
C SER A 465 14.51 -29.98 18.08
N ARG A 466 13.95 -29.04 17.33
CA ARG A 466 12.61 -29.17 16.74
C ARG A 466 12.55 -30.17 15.60
N VAL A 467 13.64 -30.31 14.83
CA VAL A 467 13.76 -31.35 13.80
C VAL A 467 13.93 -32.74 14.43
N MET A 468 14.64 -32.84 15.56
CA MET A 468 15.04 -34.13 16.16
C MET A 468 14.13 -34.63 17.28
N LYS A 469 13.85 -33.78 18.29
CA LYS A 469 13.20 -34.20 19.55
C LYS A 469 11.68 -34.16 19.49
N LEU A 470 11.08 -33.18 18.83
CA LEU A 470 9.61 -33.05 18.82
C LEU A 470 8.92 -34.11 17.96
N PHE A 471 9.63 -34.68 16.97
CA PHE A 471 9.17 -35.86 16.26
C PHE A 471 8.92 -37.06 17.20
N ALA A 472 9.77 -37.23 18.22
CA ALA A 472 9.60 -38.29 19.22
C ALA A 472 8.36 -38.08 20.12
N TYR A 473 7.86 -36.85 20.24
CA TYR A 473 6.64 -36.50 20.96
C TYR A 473 5.39 -36.45 20.06
N GLY A 474 5.49 -36.93 18.80
CA GLY A 474 4.38 -36.90 17.85
C GLY A 474 4.08 -35.51 17.28
N GLY A 475 5.00 -34.55 17.42
CA GLY A 475 4.91 -33.24 16.79
C GLY A 475 5.17 -33.31 15.29
N ALA A 476 4.55 -32.39 14.54
CA ALA A 476 4.85 -32.15 13.15
C ALA A 476 6.33 -31.79 12.99
N GLN A 477 6.95 -32.33 11.94
CA GLN A 477 8.30 -31.95 11.55
C GLN A 477 8.29 -30.54 10.96
N LEU A 478 9.27 -29.71 11.32
CA LEU A 478 9.50 -28.45 10.61
C LEU A 478 9.84 -28.74 9.15
N GLU A 479 9.18 -28.05 8.23
CA GLU A 479 9.31 -28.19 6.77
C GLU A 479 10.04 -26.97 6.17
N ARG A 480 9.77 -25.78 6.71
CA ARG A 480 10.31 -24.50 6.22
C ARG A 480 10.85 -23.64 7.35
N ILE A 481 12.04 -23.10 7.15
CA ILE A 481 12.67 -22.16 8.08
C ILE A 481 13.27 -20.97 7.32
N VAL A 482 13.04 -19.76 7.84
CA VAL A 482 13.68 -18.54 7.36
C VAL A 482 14.33 -17.85 8.56
N LEU A 483 15.63 -17.60 8.48
CA LEU A 483 16.40 -16.95 9.55
C LEU A 483 17.17 -15.75 8.98
N GLY A 484 17.28 -14.67 9.73
CA GLY A 484 18.17 -13.59 9.35
C GLY A 484 18.32 -12.51 10.40
N ARG A 485 19.45 -11.81 10.36
CA ARG A 485 19.65 -10.58 11.12
C ARG A 485 19.01 -9.43 10.37
N ARG A 486 18.26 -8.57 11.07
CA ARG A 486 17.55 -7.46 10.46
C ARG A 486 18.48 -6.40 9.87
N ASN A 487 19.68 -6.25 10.42
CA ASN A 487 20.70 -5.33 9.92
C ASN A 487 21.35 -5.78 8.59
N GLY A 488 20.94 -6.93 8.05
CA GLY A 488 21.49 -7.47 6.80
C GLY A 488 22.91 -8.02 6.94
N VAL A 489 23.41 -8.21 8.17
CA VAL A 489 24.68 -8.87 8.43
C VAL A 489 24.50 -10.37 8.24
N ASP A 490 25.44 -10.99 7.53
CA ASP A 490 25.47 -12.43 7.33
C ASP A 490 25.52 -13.17 8.67
N LEU A 491 24.92 -14.36 8.70
CA LEU A 491 25.04 -15.26 9.85
C LEU A 491 26.47 -15.78 9.97
N GLU A 492 26.85 -16.20 11.17
CA GLU A 492 28.16 -16.81 11.41
C GLU A 492 28.35 -18.06 10.54
N LEU A 493 29.59 -18.29 10.10
CA LEU A 493 29.94 -19.45 9.26
C LEU A 493 29.52 -20.78 9.91
N SER A 494 29.71 -20.91 11.23
CA SER A 494 29.28 -22.06 12.02
C SER A 494 27.77 -22.30 11.91
N THR A 495 26.96 -21.25 12.02
CA THR A 495 25.50 -21.29 11.84
C THR A 495 25.13 -21.73 10.43
N ILE A 496 25.78 -21.16 9.40
CA ILE A 496 25.54 -21.50 7.99
C ILE A 496 25.87 -22.96 7.69
N GLU A 497 26.98 -23.49 8.22
CA GLU A 497 27.37 -24.90 8.07
C GLU A 497 26.33 -25.85 8.67
N ARG A 498 25.81 -25.53 9.87
CA ARG A 498 24.74 -26.29 10.52
C ARG A 498 23.44 -26.22 9.72
N MET A 499 23.06 -25.05 9.19
CA MET A 499 21.93 -24.90 8.28
C MET A 499 22.09 -25.77 7.01
N ASN A 500 23.29 -25.84 6.43
CA ASN A 500 23.57 -26.70 5.27
C ASN A 500 23.43 -28.20 5.61
N CYS A 501 23.81 -28.61 6.83
CA CYS A 501 23.57 -29.97 7.31
C CYS A 501 22.06 -30.28 7.35
N LEU A 502 21.25 -29.36 7.86
CA LEU A 502 19.80 -29.51 7.91
C LEU A 502 19.14 -29.49 6.51
N ARG A 503 19.62 -28.67 5.58
CA ARG A 503 19.17 -28.69 4.17
C ARG A 503 19.37 -30.06 3.53
N ARG A 504 20.53 -30.69 3.76
CA ARG A 504 20.82 -32.06 3.29
C ARG A 504 19.87 -33.11 3.87
N ARG A 505 19.23 -32.83 5.01
CA ARG A 505 18.19 -33.67 5.63
C ARG A 505 16.78 -33.35 5.13
N GLY A 506 16.63 -32.51 4.11
CA GLY A 506 15.35 -32.19 3.46
C GLY A 506 14.62 -30.97 4.01
N LEU A 507 15.18 -30.26 5.00
CA LEU A 507 14.56 -29.04 5.54
C LEU A 507 14.76 -27.86 4.57
N GLN A 508 13.67 -27.15 4.22
CA GLN A 508 13.77 -25.95 3.39
C GLN A 508 14.22 -24.76 4.26
N ILE A 509 15.52 -24.48 4.26
CA ILE A 509 16.09 -23.34 5.01
C ILE A 509 16.56 -22.25 4.07
N SER A 510 16.06 -21.04 4.22
CA SER A 510 16.56 -19.84 3.54
C SER A 510 17.01 -18.76 4.52
N LEU A 511 17.84 -17.85 4.03
CA LEU A 511 18.13 -16.60 4.73
C LEU A 511 17.02 -15.59 4.41
N TRP A 512 16.76 -14.65 5.33
CA TRP A 512 15.82 -13.55 5.13
C TRP A 512 16.35 -12.50 4.14
#